data_AF-A0A924DF68-F1
#
_entry.id   AF-A0A924DF68-F1
#
_cell.length_a   1.000
_cell.length_b   1.000
_cell.length_c   1.000
_cell.angle_alpha   90.00
_cell.angle_beta   90.00
_cell.angle_gamma   90.00
#
_symmetry.space_group_name_H-M   'P 1'
#
loop_
_entity.id
_entity.type
_entity.pdbx_description
1 polymer ?
#
loop_
_entity_poly.entity_id
_entity_poly.type
_entity_poly.pdbx_seq_one_letter_code
_entity_poly.pdbx_strand_id
1 'polypeptide(L)'
;MARGTAMVFVAIVTGILVFFLISPRLLSPQTSPPPKRGTEPPRENRATEPPRNVAPPASSSPASTSPAPIETPLADKERATATREMQRAPYYNRLLVDYRDQLRDVHANAEDGAMLELYAAFAGPDLSNYLIQNAVLPQAQQNGFRVARVYFPNTPGSLERDHLDAEAVLGSDGNWRIFKK
;
A
#
# COMPACT_ATOMS: atom_id res chain seq x y z
N MET A 1 33.31 -9.86 -46.15
CA MET A 1 32.05 -10.25 -45.47
C MET A 1 32.24 -11.01 -44.14
N ALA A 2 33.47 -11.24 -43.64
CA ALA A 2 33.71 -12.03 -42.42
C ALA A 2 33.64 -11.26 -41.09
N ARG A 3 33.53 -9.91 -41.11
CA ARG A 3 33.50 -9.09 -39.88
C ARG A 3 32.12 -8.95 -39.26
N GLY A 4 31.05 -9.04 -40.06
CA GLY A 4 29.67 -8.94 -39.57
C GLY A 4 29.21 -10.18 -38.80
N THR A 5 29.65 -11.36 -39.24
CA THR A 5 29.31 -12.64 -38.59
C THR A 5 29.95 -12.78 -37.20
N ALA A 6 31.15 -12.23 -37.01
CA ALA A 6 31.83 -12.25 -35.71
C ALA A 6 31.07 -11.44 -34.64
N MET A 7 30.50 -10.28 -34.99
CA MET A 7 29.75 -9.46 -34.02
C MET A 7 28.44 -10.12 -33.58
N VAL A 8 27.73 -10.78 -34.51
CA VAL A 8 26.49 -11.51 -34.19
C VAL A 8 26.77 -12.66 -33.22
N PHE A 9 27.90 -13.37 -33.41
CA PHE A 9 28.31 -14.44 -32.50
C PHE A 9 28.62 -13.93 -31.09
N VAL A 10 29.30 -12.79 -30.97
CA VAL A 10 29.60 -12.18 -29.66
C VAL A 10 28.31 -11.76 -28.95
N ALA A 11 27.35 -11.17 -29.66
CA ALA A 11 26.07 -10.78 -29.07
C ALA A 11 25.27 -12.00 -28.55
N ILE A 12 25.24 -13.09 -29.31
CA ILE A 12 24.54 -14.33 -28.92
C ILE A 12 25.20 -14.95 -27.68
N VAL A 13 26.53 -15.08 -27.68
CA VAL A 13 27.26 -15.67 -26.54
C VAL A 13 27.07 -14.83 -25.27
N THR A 14 27.10 -13.50 -25.40
CA THR A 14 26.89 -12.58 -24.26
C THR A 14 25.46 -12.70 -23.71
N GLY A 15 24.45 -12.76 -24.58
CA GLY A 15 23.06 -12.94 -24.16
C GLY A 15 22.81 -14.27 -23.44
N ILE A 16 23.39 -15.37 -23.93
CA ILE A 16 23.30 -16.69 -23.28
C ILE A 16 23.97 -16.65 -21.90
N LEU A 17 25.15 -16.02 -21.77
CA LEU A 17 25.87 -15.93 -20.51
C LEU A 17 25.08 -15.15 -19.44
N VAL A 18 24.47 -14.03 -19.83
CA VAL A 18 23.62 -13.21 -18.94
C VAL A 18 22.38 -14.01 -18.52
N PHE A 19 21.76 -14.75 -19.43
CA PHE A 19 20.61 -15.60 -19.12
C PHE A 19 20.97 -16.65 -18.05
N PHE A 20 22.04 -17.42 -18.24
CA PHE A 20 22.46 -18.45 -17.28
C PHE A 20 22.84 -17.91 -15.89
N LEU A 21 23.34 -16.67 -15.79
CA LEU A 21 23.65 -16.04 -14.51
C LEU A 21 22.38 -15.61 -13.73
N ILE A 22 21.30 -15.27 -14.42
CA ILE A 22 20.06 -14.75 -13.81
C ILE A 22 19.03 -15.87 -13.55
N SER A 23 18.97 -16.90 -14.40
CA SER A 23 18.00 -18.01 -14.30
C SER A 23 17.94 -18.73 -12.93
N PRO A 24 19.06 -19.07 -12.24
CA PRO A 24 18.97 -19.84 -11.00
C PRO A 24 18.31 -19.07 -9.84
N ARG A 25 18.23 -17.74 -9.91
CA ARG A 25 17.51 -16.94 -8.91
C ARG A 25 16.00 -16.84 -9.15
N LEU A 26 15.52 -17.09 -10.36
CA LEU A 26 14.09 -16.98 -10.69
C LEU A 26 13.35 -18.33 -10.64
N LEU A 27 14.08 -19.44 -10.71
CA LEU A 27 13.51 -20.79 -10.82
C LEU A 27 13.70 -21.64 -9.54
N SER A 28 14.18 -21.06 -8.44
CA SER A 28 14.25 -21.80 -7.17
C SER A 28 12.83 -22.08 -6.65
N PRO A 29 12.39 -23.35 -6.55
CA PRO A 29 11.10 -23.68 -5.98
C PRO A 29 11.05 -23.24 -4.51
N GLN A 30 10.08 -22.42 -4.13
CA GLN A 30 9.79 -22.14 -2.73
C GLN A 30 9.40 -23.45 -2.04
N THR A 31 10.27 -23.96 -1.19
CA THR A 31 9.94 -25.01 -0.22
C THR A 31 8.92 -24.43 0.76
N SER A 32 7.64 -24.70 0.55
CA SER A 32 6.61 -24.38 1.54
C SER A 32 6.86 -25.19 2.82
N PRO A 33 6.87 -24.55 4.02
CA PRO A 33 6.95 -25.29 5.27
C PRO A 33 5.69 -26.17 5.47
N PRO A 34 5.82 -27.34 6.10
CA PRO A 34 4.73 -28.31 6.21
C PRO A 34 3.58 -27.81 7.10
N PRO A 35 2.32 -28.16 6.79
CA PRO A 35 1.17 -27.83 7.62
C PRO A 35 1.18 -28.66 8.90
N LYS A 36 1.16 -27.99 10.07
CA LYS A 36 0.81 -28.64 11.34
C LYS A 36 -0.67 -28.98 11.32
N ARG A 37 -0.99 -30.27 11.22
CA ARG A 37 -2.33 -30.85 11.35
C ARG A 37 -2.41 -31.65 12.66
N GLY A 38 -3.51 -31.46 13.39
CA GLY A 38 -3.97 -32.29 14.51
C GLY A 38 -3.77 -31.62 15.88
N THR A 39 -4.70 -31.66 16.85
CA THR A 39 -5.90 -32.48 16.99
C THR A 39 -6.82 -31.85 18.06
N GLU A 40 -8.12 -32.05 17.84
CA GLU A 40 -9.36 -31.85 18.60
C GLU A 40 -9.41 -31.82 20.16
N PRO A 41 -10.60 -31.43 20.73
CA PRO A 41 -10.81 -30.96 22.11
C PRO A 41 -11.26 -32.09 23.07
N PRO A 42 -11.56 -31.74 24.34
CA PRO A 42 -12.59 -32.46 25.09
C PRO A 42 -13.72 -31.54 25.59
N ARG A 43 -14.92 -31.79 25.06
CA ARG A 43 -16.21 -31.82 25.79
C ARG A 43 -16.11 -33.00 26.80
N GLU A 44 -16.75 -33.14 27.96
CA GLU A 44 -18.00 -32.65 28.56
C GLU A 44 -18.07 -33.21 30.01
N ASN A 45 -19.04 -32.74 30.80
CA ASN A 45 -19.73 -33.37 31.94
C ASN A 45 -19.34 -32.90 33.35
N ARG A 46 -20.21 -32.78 34.36
CA ARG A 46 -21.64 -32.46 34.53
C ARG A 46 -21.85 -32.42 36.06
N ALA A 47 -22.56 -31.40 36.55
CA ALA A 47 -23.35 -31.29 37.79
C ALA A 47 -22.76 -31.66 39.18
N THR A 48 -22.90 -30.72 40.15
CA THR A 48 -23.59 -30.91 41.45
C THR A 48 -23.82 -29.52 42.10
N GLU A 49 -25.08 -29.16 42.33
CA GLU A 49 -25.60 -28.07 43.22
C GLU A 49 -25.80 -28.62 44.66
N PRO A 50 -26.20 -27.84 45.69
CA PRO A 50 -25.73 -26.55 46.25
C PRO A 50 -25.51 -26.67 47.80
N PRO A 51 -25.35 -25.58 48.61
CA PRO A 51 -26.53 -24.87 49.11
C PRO A 51 -26.39 -23.33 49.26
N ARG A 52 -27.44 -22.64 48.80
CA ARG A 52 -28.22 -21.58 49.47
C ARG A 52 -27.49 -20.73 50.53
N ASN A 53 -27.26 -19.45 50.21
CA ASN A 53 -27.42 -18.38 51.19
C ASN A 53 -28.20 -17.21 50.55
N VAL A 54 -29.37 -16.95 51.11
CA VAL A 54 -30.31 -15.92 50.68
C VAL A 54 -29.83 -14.58 51.24
N ALA A 55 -29.46 -13.65 50.36
CA ALA A 55 -29.33 -12.24 50.69
C ALA A 55 -30.37 -11.46 49.86
N PRO A 56 -31.02 -10.44 50.44
CA PRO A 56 -32.17 -9.76 49.84
C PRO A 56 -31.80 -9.01 48.56
N PRO A 57 -32.76 -8.81 47.63
CA PRO A 57 -32.48 -8.17 46.35
C PRO A 57 -32.14 -6.70 46.58
N ALA A 58 -30.93 -6.29 46.20
CA ALA A 58 -30.63 -4.88 46.00
C ALA A 58 -31.45 -4.41 44.80
N SER A 59 -32.30 -3.40 45.01
CA SER A 59 -33.05 -2.70 43.97
C SER A 59 -32.09 -2.25 42.86
N SER A 60 -32.09 -2.98 41.76
CA SER A 60 -31.47 -2.55 40.51
C SER A 60 -32.25 -1.34 40.00
N SER A 61 -31.69 -0.14 40.21
CA SER A 61 -32.09 1.02 39.42
C SER A 61 -31.97 0.65 37.94
N PRO A 62 -32.98 0.91 37.10
CA PRO A 62 -32.79 0.77 35.67
C PRO A 62 -31.70 1.77 35.27
N ALA A 63 -30.55 1.26 34.84
CA ALA A 63 -29.57 2.07 34.14
C ALA A 63 -30.30 2.67 32.94
N SER A 64 -30.48 3.98 32.96
CA SER A 64 -31.03 4.73 31.84
C SER A 64 -30.05 4.54 30.69
N THR A 65 -30.31 3.56 29.82
CA THR A 65 -29.61 3.39 28.56
C THR A 65 -29.92 4.63 27.73
N SER A 66 -29.04 5.63 27.81
CA SER A 66 -29.11 6.79 26.95
C SER A 66 -29.18 6.30 25.50
N PRO A 67 -30.17 6.71 24.70
CA PRO A 67 -30.24 6.32 23.30
C PRO A 67 -28.90 6.67 22.64
N ALA A 68 -28.25 5.68 22.04
CA ALA A 68 -27.05 5.93 21.26
C ALA A 68 -27.37 7.05 20.25
N PRO A 69 -26.55 8.11 20.15
CA PRO A 69 -26.78 9.17 19.18
C PRO A 69 -26.93 8.54 17.80
N ILE A 70 -28.08 8.77 17.16
CA ILE A 70 -28.29 8.36 15.78
C ILE A 70 -27.31 9.18 14.95
N GLU A 71 -26.27 8.53 14.42
CA GLU A 71 -25.29 9.19 13.54
C GLU A 71 -26.05 9.85 12.39
N THR A 72 -25.91 11.17 12.28
CA THR A 72 -26.48 11.93 11.18
C THR A 72 -26.00 11.29 9.87
N PRO A 73 -26.89 10.98 8.91
CA PRO A 73 -26.47 10.40 7.65
C PRO A 73 -25.42 11.30 7.01
N LEU A 74 -24.18 10.80 6.84
CA LEU A 74 -23.17 11.49 6.05
C LEU A 74 -23.79 11.90 4.72
N ALA A 75 -23.53 13.13 4.28
CA ALA A 75 -24.00 13.60 2.98
C ALA A 75 -23.50 12.64 1.89
N ASP A 76 -24.30 12.33 0.88
CA ASP A 76 -23.97 11.29 -0.11
C ASP A 76 -22.59 11.48 -0.77
N LYS A 77 -22.14 12.74 -0.91
CA LYS A 77 -20.80 13.09 -1.38
C LYS A 77 -19.69 12.63 -0.44
N GLU A 78 -19.86 12.82 0.87
CA GLU A 78 -18.89 12.39 1.89
C GLU A 78 -18.82 10.87 1.96
N ARG A 79 -19.97 10.20 1.86
CA ARG A 79 -20.03 8.73 1.80
C ARG A 79 -19.31 8.18 0.56
N ALA A 80 -19.49 8.83 -0.60
CA ALA A 80 -18.80 8.43 -1.83
C ALA A 80 -17.27 8.61 -1.71
N THR A 81 -16.80 9.72 -1.12
CA THR A 81 -15.37 9.96 -0.86
C THR A 81 -14.80 8.93 0.10
N ALA A 82 -15.46 8.69 1.24
CA ALA A 82 -15.02 7.71 2.24
C ALA A 82 -14.95 6.29 1.65
N THR A 83 -15.94 5.92 0.83
CA THR A 83 -15.96 4.62 0.14
C THR A 83 -14.77 4.48 -0.81
N ARG A 84 -14.46 5.53 -1.60
CA ARG A 84 -13.31 5.53 -2.51
C ARG A 84 -11.99 5.43 -1.75
N GLU A 85 -11.87 6.14 -0.65
CA GLU A 85 -10.64 6.13 0.14
C GLU A 85 -10.41 4.78 0.83
N MET A 86 -11.48 4.14 1.31
CA MET A 86 -11.43 2.78 1.82
C MET A 86 -10.97 1.78 0.75
N GLN A 87 -11.38 1.97 -0.51
CA GLN A 87 -10.91 1.13 -1.63
C GLN A 87 -9.43 1.35 -1.96
N ARG A 88 -8.89 2.55 -1.72
CA ARG A 88 -7.49 2.90 -1.98
C ARG A 88 -6.55 2.58 -0.83
N ALA A 89 -7.06 2.42 0.39
CA ALA A 89 -6.25 2.09 1.56
C ALA A 89 -5.28 0.91 1.37
N PRO A 90 -5.67 -0.22 0.72
CA PRO A 90 -4.72 -1.30 0.43
C PRO A 90 -3.57 -0.87 -0.48
N TYR A 91 -3.85 0.00 -1.45
CA TYR A 91 -2.84 0.52 -2.38
C TYR A 91 -1.83 1.44 -1.67
N TYR A 92 -2.29 2.33 -0.77
CA TYR A 92 -1.39 3.14 0.04
C TYR A 92 -0.53 2.29 0.96
N ASN A 93 -1.15 1.32 1.65
CA ASN A 93 -0.43 0.44 2.55
C ASN A 93 0.65 -0.36 1.80
N ARG A 94 0.32 -0.89 0.61
CA ARG A 94 1.32 -1.55 -0.25
C ARG A 94 2.48 -0.61 -0.58
N LEU A 95 2.21 0.64 -0.99
CA LEU A 95 3.26 1.61 -1.28
C LEU A 95 4.16 1.86 -0.07
N LEU A 96 3.58 2.05 1.10
CA LEU A 96 4.33 2.28 2.34
C LEU A 96 5.08 1.03 2.82
N VAL A 97 4.62 -0.18 2.52
CA VAL A 97 5.32 -1.43 2.90
C VAL A 97 6.46 -1.74 1.92
N ASP A 98 6.18 -1.69 0.62
CA ASP A 98 7.14 -2.08 -0.43
C ASP A 98 8.25 -1.04 -0.59
N TYR A 99 7.94 0.23 -0.35
CA TYR A 99 8.84 1.38 -0.50
C TYR A 99 9.10 2.10 0.83
N ARG A 100 9.02 1.38 1.95
CA ARG A 100 9.13 1.94 3.32
C ARG A 100 10.41 2.74 3.57
N ASP A 101 11.48 2.39 2.88
CA ASP A 101 12.77 3.05 3.05
C ASP A 101 12.83 4.36 2.25
N GLN A 102 12.02 4.49 1.20
CA GLN A 102 11.99 5.63 0.29
C GLN A 102 10.84 6.60 0.59
N LEU A 103 9.70 6.11 1.11
CA LEU A 103 8.49 6.89 1.35
C LEU A 103 8.23 7.00 2.85
N ARG A 104 7.89 8.22 3.30
CA ARG A 104 7.42 8.46 4.67
C ARG A 104 5.89 8.45 4.76
N ASP A 105 5.22 8.90 3.69
CA ASP A 105 3.77 9.08 3.65
C ASP A 105 3.26 9.04 2.20
N VAL A 106 2.01 8.59 2.04
CA VAL A 106 1.28 8.52 0.77
C VAL A 106 -0.21 8.70 1.03
N HIS A 107 -0.84 9.62 0.31
CA HIS A 107 -2.28 9.83 0.38
C HIS A 107 -2.81 10.51 -0.90
N ALA A 108 -4.14 10.54 -1.06
CA ALA A 108 -4.76 11.39 -2.08
C ALA A 108 -4.74 12.86 -1.64
N ASN A 109 -4.55 13.78 -2.59
CA ASN A 109 -4.67 15.21 -2.31
C ASN A 109 -6.07 15.54 -1.80
N ALA A 110 -6.16 16.41 -0.79
CA ALA A 110 -7.41 16.77 -0.13
C ALA A 110 -8.39 17.55 -1.04
N GLU A 111 -7.87 18.34 -1.97
CA GLU A 111 -8.66 19.15 -2.90
C GLU A 111 -8.99 18.38 -4.19
N ASP A 112 -8.03 17.59 -4.69
CA ASP A 112 -8.19 16.73 -5.87
C ASP A 112 -7.95 15.25 -5.52
N GLY A 113 -9.04 14.54 -5.25
CA GLY A 113 -8.99 13.11 -4.97
C GLY A 113 -8.51 12.24 -6.15
N ALA A 114 -8.28 12.77 -7.35
CA ALA A 114 -7.64 12.05 -8.46
C ALA A 114 -6.11 12.25 -8.50
N MET A 115 -5.55 13.02 -7.57
CA MET A 115 -4.12 13.25 -7.41
C MET A 115 -3.57 12.43 -6.24
N LEU A 116 -2.49 11.70 -6.50
CA LEU A 116 -1.73 10.96 -5.50
C LEU A 116 -0.53 11.80 -5.05
N GLU A 117 -0.33 11.95 -3.76
CA GLU A 117 0.83 12.63 -3.19
C GLU A 117 1.73 11.62 -2.49
N LEU A 118 3.01 11.62 -2.86
CA LEU A 118 4.03 10.76 -2.29
C LEU A 118 5.08 11.64 -1.61
N TYR A 119 5.30 11.43 -0.32
CA TYR A 119 6.31 12.14 0.44
C TYR A 119 7.51 11.23 0.66
N ALA A 120 8.64 11.57 0.03
CA ALA A 120 9.87 10.80 0.16
C ALA A 120 10.49 10.99 1.56
N ALA A 121 11.15 9.96 2.08
CA ALA A 121 11.87 10.03 3.35
C ALA A 121 13.18 10.83 3.27
N PHE A 122 13.80 10.87 2.09
CA PHE A 122 15.02 11.61 1.80
C PHE A 122 15.04 12.06 0.33
N ALA A 123 15.86 13.07 0.01
CA ALA A 123 16.11 13.46 -1.36
C ALA A 123 17.25 12.62 -1.96
N GLY A 124 17.07 12.09 -3.17
CA GLY A 124 18.07 11.26 -3.83
C GLY A 124 18.07 11.45 -5.34
N PRO A 125 19.22 11.24 -6.00
CA PRO A 125 19.28 11.29 -7.46
C PRO A 125 18.33 10.24 -8.04
N ASP A 126 17.48 10.66 -8.96
CA ASP A 126 16.52 9.83 -9.69
C ASP A 126 15.46 9.10 -8.87
N LEU A 127 15.37 9.38 -7.56
CA LEU A 127 14.40 8.73 -6.69
C LEU A 127 12.95 9.00 -7.14
N SER A 128 12.65 10.21 -7.60
CA SER A 128 11.31 10.56 -8.08
C SER A 128 10.93 9.77 -9.33
N ASN A 129 11.84 9.66 -10.31
CA ASN A 129 11.64 8.82 -11.48
C ASN A 129 11.45 7.35 -11.10
N TYR A 130 12.28 6.84 -10.18
CA TYR A 130 12.18 5.46 -9.69
C TYR A 130 10.81 5.20 -9.04
N LEU A 131 10.37 6.06 -8.13
CA LEU A 131 9.08 5.95 -7.43
C LEU A 131 7.91 6.02 -8.42
N ILE A 132 7.95 6.95 -9.36
CA ILE A 132 6.90 7.05 -10.38
C ILE A 132 6.83 5.76 -11.18
N GLN A 133 7.94 5.33 -11.80
CA GLN A 133 7.95 4.19 -12.72
C GLN A 133 7.62 2.86 -12.05
N ASN A 134 8.13 2.62 -10.84
CA ASN A 134 8.03 1.31 -10.18
C ASN A 134 6.90 1.25 -9.15
N ALA A 135 6.62 2.34 -8.44
CA ALA A 135 5.62 2.35 -7.37
C ALA A 135 4.24 2.78 -7.88
N VAL A 136 4.19 3.89 -8.63
CA VAL A 136 2.95 4.58 -9.03
C VAL A 136 2.36 3.98 -10.30
N LEU A 137 3.08 4.03 -11.42
CA LEU A 137 2.55 3.71 -12.75
C LEU A 137 1.82 2.35 -12.84
N PRO A 138 2.30 1.26 -12.20
CA PRO A 138 1.68 -0.05 -12.37
C PRO A 138 0.20 -0.12 -11.93
N GLN A 139 -0.21 0.70 -10.96
CA GLN A 139 -1.50 0.53 -10.29
C GLN A 139 -2.24 1.85 -10.02
N ALA A 140 -1.62 3.02 -10.19
CA ALA A 140 -2.25 4.31 -9.90
C ALA A 140 -3.56 4.53 -10.68
N GLN A 141 -3.57 4.22 -11.97
CA GLN A 141 -4.77 4.36 -12.81
C GLN A 141 -5.92 3.45 -12.35
N GLN A 142 -5.61 2.21 -11.94
CA GLN A 142 -6.60 1.25 -11.44
C GLN A 142 -7.25 1.73 -10.13
N ASN A 143 -6.53 2.53 -9.35
CA ASN A 143 -6.99 3.15 -8.11
C ASN A 143 -7.62 4.55 -8.35
N GLY A 144 -7.85 4.92 -9.62
CA GLY A 144 -8.51 6.16 -10.00
C GLY A 144 -7.65 7.42 -9.92
N PHE A 145 -6.32 7.27 -9.88
CA PHE A 145 -5.40 8.41 -9.94
C PHE A 145 -5.05 8.75 -11.38
N ARG A 146 -4.99 10.07 -11.65
CA ARG A 146 -4.61 10.64 -12.94
C ARG A 146 -3.39 11.53 -12.85
N VAL A 147 -3.06 11.99 -11.63
CA VAL A 147 -1.87 12.77 -11.34
C VAL A 147 -1.16 12.10 -10.17
N ALA A 148 0.17 12.11 -10.18
CA ALA A 148 0.98 11.74 -9.03
C ALA A 148 2.07 12.78 -8.82
N ARG A 149 2.28 13.22 -7.58
CA ARG A 149 3.29 14.18 -7.19
C ARG A 149 4.24 13.57 -6.19
N VAL A 150 5.53 13.80 -6.39
CA VAL A 150 6.58 13.34 -5.48
C VAL A 150 7.21 14.54 -4.80
N TYR A 151 7.12 14.57 -3.49
CA TYR A 151 7.64 15.62 -2.62
C TYR A 151 8.87 15.13 -1.88
N PHE A 152 9.92 15.94 -1.87
CA PHE A 152 11.16 15.67 -1.12
C PHE A 152 11.26 16.58 0.10
N PRO A 153 11.90 16.11 1.19
CA PRO A 153 12.15 16.96 2.35
C PRO A 153 13.10 18.10 1.97
N ASN A 154 12.76 19.30 2.43
CA ASN A 154 13.68 20.43 2.34
C ASN A 154 14.84 20.29 3.33
N THR A 155 15.90 21.07 3.10
CA THR A 155 17.02 21.14 4.03
C THR A 155 16.58 21.72 5.39
N PRO A 156 17.20 21.29 6.49
CA PRO A 156 16.94 21.88 7.81
C PRO A 156 17.14 23.40 7.76
N GLY A 157 16.14 24.16 8.20
CA GLY A 157 16.14 25.62 8.16
C GLY A 157 15.27 26.25 7.06
N SER A 158 14.70 25.46 6.15
CA SER A 158 13.65 25.94 5.25
C SER A 158 12.35 26.26 6.00
N LEU A 159 11.61 27.26 5.53
CA LEU A 159 10.25 27.58 6.01
C LEU A 159 9.23 26.53 5.54
N GLU A 160 9.46 25.92 4.38
CA GLU A 160 8.63 24.86 3.83
C GLU A 160 9.20 23.50 4.22
N ARG A 161 8.34 22.57 4.64
CA ARG A 161 8.78 21.23 5.05
C ARG A 161 9.28 20.39 3.88
N ASP A 162 8.57 20.46 2.77
CA ASP A 162 8.75 19.62 1.59
C ASP A 162 8.61 20.46 0.32
N HIS A 163 9.31 20.08 -0.74
CA HIS A 163 9.17 20.69 -2.08
C HIS A 163 8.77 19.64 -3.10
N LEU A 164 8.05 20.06 -4.14
CA LEU A 164 7.69 19.20 -5.26
C LEU A 164 8.92 18.99 -6.15
N ASP A 165 9.35 17.73 -6.32
CA ASP A 165 10.46 17.37 -7.21
C ASP A 165 9.95 16.91 -8.59
N ALA A 166 8.86 16.13 -8.61
CA ALA A 166 8.31 15.60 -9.84
C ALA A 166 6.79 15.48 -9.82
N GLU A 167 6.20 15.65 -10.99
CA GLU A 167 4.78 15.43 -11.27
C GLU A 167 4.64 14.46 -12.44
N ALA A 168 3.81 13.44 -12.30
CA ALA A 168 3.41 12.54 -13.36
C ALA A 168 1.94 12.74 -13.67
N VAL A 169 1.60 12.87 -14.96
CA VAL A 169 0.22 13.09 -15.41
C VAL A 169 -0.16 12.04 -16.44
N LEU A 170 -1.33 11.42 -16.25
CA LEU A 170 -1.93 10.50 -17.21
C LEU A 170 -2.48 11.28 -18.40
N GLY A 171 -1.88 11.08 -19.57
CA GLY A 171 -2.33 11.66 -20.82
C GLY A 171 -3.65 11.06 -21.32
N SER A 172 -4.28 11.75 -22.28
CA SER A 172 -5.47 11.25 -22.98
C SER A 172 -5.20 10.01 -23.82
N ASP A 173 -3.93 9.77 -24.16
CA ASP A 173 -3.41 8.58 -24.83
C ASP A 173 -3.24 7.38 -23.88
N GLY A 174 -3.54 7.54 -22.59
CA GLY A 174 -3.35 6.51 -21.57
C GLY A 174 -1.91 6.35 -21.11
N ASN A 175 -0.98 7.20 -21.59
CA ASN A 175 0.41 7.16 -21.21
C ASN A 175 0.71 8.20 -20.15
N TRP A 176 1.52 7.81 -19.16
CA TRP A 176 1.99 8.75 -18.14
C TRP A 176 3.17 9.58 -18.65
N ARG A 177 3.13 10.88 -18.38
CA ARG A 177 4.21 11.83 -18.70
C ARG A 177 4.77 12.39 -17.41
N ILE A 178 6.09 12.38 -17.28
CA ILE A 178 6.80 12.81 -16.08
C ILE A 178 7.43 14.17 -16.32
N PHE A 179 7.21 15.10 -15.38
CA PHE A 179 7.71 16.46 -15.39
C PHE A 179 8.52 16.68 -14.11
N LYS A 180 9.82 16.93 -14.24
CA LYS A 180 10.64 17.41 -13.12
C LYS A 180 10.42 18.91 -12.90
N LYS A 181 10.52 19.36 -11.65
CA LYS A 181 10.35 20.76 -11.25
C LYS A 181 11.65 21.41 -10.83
#